data_AF-A0A7S2QHD8-F1
#
_entry.id   AF-A0A7S2QHD8-F1
#
_cell.length_a   1.000
_cell.length_b   1.000
_cell.length_c   1.000
_cell.angle_alpha   90.00
_cell.angle_beta   90.00
_cell.angle_gamma   90.00
#
_symmetry.space_group_name_H-M   'P 1'
#
loop_
_entity.id
_entity.type
_entity.pdbx_description
1 polymer ?
#
loop_
_entity_poly.entity_id
_entity_poly.type
_entity_poly.pdbx_seq_one_letter_code
_entity_poly.pdbx_strand_id
1 'polypeptide(L)'
;GGGHRQNLAQINEEMNLYRDGKRQVQDKMTALMDERKGQLGDLPTIIEERDAIGKQIAEKVKERSELRDAFRQKEREFNQHIAEQRQIRAAKAAEERKARDAEYDKTRRMRQAEKLDEQPHLQEMTLIEQTILFCKSLTQTKEAEEKKEQREIQHDLKDGMEVLARKEDREEFYFVPTAKKKGKSKNKGGKEGGSSRPIKHNAETFRLFDQLKLDAPITTDDVPATLEKLEAQLEMYKEKVKEWEEKRDEMKRKILEGIVDEAPKEEAKEEAKEE
;
A
#
# COMPACT_ATOMS: atom_id res chain seq x y z
N GLY A 1 -9.92 141.93 -7.97
CA GLY A 1 -9.62 140.60 -8.53
C GLY A 1 -8.33 140.01 -7.96
N GLY A 2 -8.32 139.66 -6.66
CA GLY A 2 -7.18 139.03 -5.97
C GLY A 2 -7.44 137.59 -5.49
N GLY A 3 -8.68 137.28 -5.07
CA GLY A 3 -9.02 135.95 -4.51
C GLY A 3 -8.99 134.79 -5.53
N HIS A 4 -9.35 135.01 -6.80
CA HIS A 4 -9.27 133.95 -7.83
C HIS A 4 -7.83 133.53 -8.14
N ARG A 5 -6.85 134.44 -8.07
CA ARG A 5 -5.43 134.09 -8.27
C ARG A 5 -4.85 133.33 -7.08
N GLN A 6 -5.29 133.65 -5.86
CA GLN A 6 -4.92 132.91 -4.65
C GLN A 6 -5.51 131.49 -4.64
N ASN A 7 -6.77 131.33 -5.04
CA ASN A 7 -7.39 130.00 -5.18
C ASN A 7 -6.72 129.16 -6.28
N LEU A 8 -6.35 129.77 -7.42
CA LEU A 8 -5.58 129.08 -8.47
C LEU A 8 -4.17 128.65 -8.00
N ALA A 9 -3.52 129.46 -7.16
CA ALA A 9 -2.23 129.11 -6.57
C ALA A 9 -2.36 127.94 -5.59
N GLN A 10 -3.37 127.97 -4.71
CA GLN A 10 -3.65 126.88 -3.76
C GLN A 10 -4.02 125.57 -4.48
N ILE A 11 -4.86 125.63 -5.51
CA ILE A 11 -5.20 124.46 -6.33
C ILE A 11 -3.95 123.90 -7.03
N ASN A 12 -3.06 124.76 -7.54
CA ASN A 12 -1.81 124.30 -8.14
C ASN A 12 -0.84 123.69 -7.11
N GLU A 13 -0.77 124.23 -5.91
CA GLU A 13 0.00 123.65 -4.79
C GLU A 13 -0.55 122.29 -4.37
N GLU A 14 -1.87 122.16 -4.20
CA GLU A 14 -2.54 120.88 -3.93
C GLU A 14 -2.31 119.87 -5.06
N MET A 15 -2.43 120.29 -6.32
CA MET A 15 -2.18 119.43 -7.48
C MET A 15 -0.72 118.96 -7.56
N ASN A 16 0.24 119.79 -7.14
CA ASN A 16 1.64 119.39 -7.06
C ASN A 16 1.87 118.39 -5.91
N LEU A 17 1.25 118.59 -4.74
CA LEU A 17 1.29 117.63 -3.63
C LEU A 17 0.68 116.28 -4.02
N TYR A 18 -0.43 116.26 -4.74
CA TYR A 18 -1.03 115.01 -5.25
C TYR A 18 -0.17 114.34 -6.33
N ARG A 19 0.52 115.12 -7.18
CA ARG A 19 1.46 114.58 -8.17
C ARG A 19 2.70 114.00 -7.50
N ASP A 20 3.24 114.66 -6.49
CA ASP A 20 4.39 114.18 -5.72
C ASP A 20 4.02 112.96 -4.87
N GLY A 21 2.83 112.97 -4.24
CA GLY A 21 2.29 111.82 -3.54
C GLY A 21 2.06 110.62 -4.47
N LYS A 22 1.50 110.85 -5.67
CA LYS A 22 1.35 109.81 -6.70
C LYS A 22 2.71 109.27 -7.16
N ARG A 23 3.70 110.13 -7.34
CA ARG A 23 5.06 109.73 -7.70
C ARG A 23 5.69 108.87 -6.61
N GLN A 24 5.60 109.28 -5.34
CA GLN A 24 6.12 108.50 -4.21
C GLN A 24 5.43 107.14 -4.05
N VAL A 25 4.10 107.08 -4.24
CA VAL A 25 3.36 105.81 -4.21
C VAL A 25 3.75 104.93 -5.39
N GLN A 26 3.95 105.51 -6.58
CA GLN A 26 4.42 104.79 -7.74
C GLN A 26 5.83 104.23 -7.50
N ASP A 27 6.75 105.03 -6.95
CA ASP A 27 8.12 104.63 -6.65
C ASP A 27 8.17 103.51 -5.59
N LYS A 28 7.30 103.58 -4.57
CA LYS A 28 7.13 102.50 -3.57
C LYS A 28 6.55 101.23 -4.19
N MET A 29 5.57 101.37 -5.09
CA MET A 29 4.98 100.24 -5.80
C MET A 29 5.99 99.57 -6.72
N THR A 30 6.83 100.33 -7.42
CA THR A 30 7.91 99.77 -8.24
C THR A 30 8.95 99.08 -7.37
N ALA A 31 9.36 99.68 -6.24
CA ALA A 31 10.30 99.05 -5.31
C ALA A 31 9.77 97.72 -4.75
N LEU A 32 8.50 97.66 -4.35
CA LEU A 32 7.87 96.42 -3.87
C LEU A 32 7.74 95.36 -4.98
N MET A 33 7.48 95.77 -6.22
CA MET A 33 7.43 94.85 -7.35
C MET A 33 8.81 94.31 -7.72
N ASP A 34 9.85 95.13 -7.63
CA ASP A 34 11.24 94.72 -7.86
C ASP A 34 11.75 93.81 -6.74
N GLU A 35 11.42 94.10 -5.47
CA GLU A 35 11.68 93.19 -4.34
C GLU A 35 10.94 91.86 -4.52
N ARG A 36 9.66 91.89 -4.93
CA ARG A 36 8.88 90.68 -5.21
C ARG A 36 9.47 89.90 -6.38
N LYS A 37 9.97 90.56 -7.41
CA LYS A 37 10.64 89.92 -8.56
C LYS A 37 11.98 89.30 -8.13
N GLY A 38 12.72 89.96 -7.25
CA GLY A 38 13.94 89.41 -6.63
C GLY A 38 13.67 88.20 -5.73
N GLN A 39 12.58 88.24 -4.94
CA GLN A 39 12.13 87.11 -4.10
C GLN A 39 11.59 85.94 -4.92
N LEU A 40 10.86 86.22 -6.00
CA LEU A 40 10.36 85.21 -6.92
C LEU A 40 11.48 84.64 -7.80
N GLY A 41 12.61 85.35 -7.96
CA GLY A 41 13.82 84.89 -8.60
C GLY A 41 13.54 84.09 -9.88
N ASP A 42 14.06 82.87 -9.91
CA ASP A 42 13.94 81.93 -11.03
C ASP A 42 12.82 80.88 -10.82
N LEU A 43 11.81 81.18 -10.00
CA LEU A 43 10.72 80.25 -9.70
C LEU A 43 9.95 79.75 -10.95
N PRO A 44 9.71 80.57 -12.00
CA PRO A 44 9.06 80.10 -13.21
C PRO A 44 9.85 79.00 -13.94
N THR A 45 11.17 79.11 -14.04
CA THR A 45 12.01 78.09 -14.73
C THR A 45 12.04 76.80 -13.94
N ILE A 46 12.11 76.86 -12.61
CA ILE A 46 12.05 75.69 -11.72
C ILE A 46 10.71 74.96 -11.87
N ILE A 47 9.60 75.69 -12.06
CA ILE A 47 8.28 75.08 -12.32
C ILE A 47 8.27 74.37 -13.67
N GLU A 48 8.82 74.98 -14.72
CA GLU A 48 8.93 74.36 -16.05
C GLU A 48 9.81 73.11 -16.02
N GLU A 49 10.95 73.15 -15.33
CA GLU A 49 11.84 71.99 -15.14
C GLU A 49 11.15 70.88 -14.34
N ARG A 50 10.45 71.22 -13.26
CA ARG A 50 9.66 70.27 -12.47
C ARG A 50 8.60 69.59 -13.33
N ASP A 51 7.88 70.35 -14.14
CA ASP A 51 6.81 69.82 -14.99
C ASP A 51 7.37 68.96 -16.13
N ALA A 52 8.52 69.33 -16.69
CA ALA A 52 9.24 68.52 -17.67
C ALA A 52 9.72 67.19 -17.08
N ILE A 53 10.37 67.22 -15.91
CA ILE A 53 10.82 66.02 -15.18
C ILE A 53 9.61 65.17 -14.75
N GLY A 54 8.53 65.80 -14.28
CA GLY A 54 7.30 65.12 -13.90
C GLY A 54 6.68 64.34 -15.05
N LYS A 55 6.68 64.90 -16.27
CA LYS A 55 6.22 64.20 -17.48
C LYS A 55 7.11 63.00 -17.82
N GLN A 56 8.42 63.17 -17.79
CA GLN A 56 9.37 62.07 -18.04
C GLN A 56 9.21 60.94 -17.01
N ILE A 57 9.02 61.28 -15.74
CA ILE A 57 8.76 60.30 -14.68
C ILE A 57 7.44 59.56 -14.95
N ALA A 58 6.38 60.27 -15.30
CA ALA A 58 5.08 59.67 -15.59
C ALA A 58 5.16 58.70 -16.78
N GLU A 59 5.87 59.06 -17.84
CA GLU A 59 6.12 58.18 -19.00
C GLU A 59 6.91 56.93 -18.59
N LYS A 60 8.02 57.09 -17.87
CA LYS A 60 8.83 55.96 -17.40
C LYS A 60 8.08 55.05 -16.43
N VAL A 61 7.19 55.59 -15.60
CA VAL A 61 6.33 54.81 -14.71
C VAL A 61 5.30 53.99 -15.50
N LYS A 62 4.70 54.58 -16.55
CA LYS A 62 3.79 53.86 -17.45
C LYS A 62 4.49 52.71 -18.16
N GLU A 63 5.64 52.97 -18.79
CA GLU A 63 6.47 51.94 -19.42
C GLU A 63 6.81 50.80 -18.44
N ARG A 64 7.21 51.15 -17.21
CA ARG A 64 7.51 50.15 -16.17
C ARG A 64 6.29 49.32 -15.77
N SER A 65 5.11 49.95 -15.67
CA SER A 65 3.87 49.24 -15.33
C SER A 65 3.46 48.28 -16.45
N GLU A 66 3.54 48.70 -17.71
CA GLU A 66 3.22 47.85 -18.87
C GLU A 66 4.16 46.64 -18.96
N LEU A 67 5.47 46.87 -18.78
CA LEU A 67 6.45 45.78 -18.76
C LEU A 67 6.21 44.79 -17.61
N ARG A 68 5.88 45.30 -16.42
CA ARG A 68 5.57 44.47 -15.25
C ARG A 68 4.31 43.64 -15.47
N ASP A 69 3.28 44.24 -16.04
CA ASP A 69 2.01 43.57 -16.27
C ASP A 69 2.12 42.53 -17.38
N ALA A 70 2.85 42.82 -18.46
CA ALA A 70 3.18 41.85 -19.50
C ALA A 70 4.00 40.67 -18.96
N PHE A 71 4.98 40.92 -18.09
CA PHE A 71 5.76 39.85 -17.44
C PHE A 71 4.86 38.99 -16.55
N ARG A 72 4.04 39.62 -15.70
CA ARG A 72 3.10 38.90 -14.82
C ARG A 72 2.05 38.11 -15.59
N GLN A 73 1.59 38.58 -16.74
CA GLN A 73 0.68 37.84 -17.61
C GLN A 73 1.35 36.54 -18.09
N LYS A 74 2.56 36.64 -18.65
CA LYS A 74 3.33 35.46 -19.09
C LYS A 74 3.64 34.49 -17.95
N GLU A 75 3.97 35.00 -16.77
CA GLU A 75 4.21 34.18 -15.58
C GLU A 75 2.94 33.43 -15.15
N ARG A 76 1.77 34.09 -15.18
CA ARG A 76 0.49 33.43 -14.89
C ARG A 76 0.16 32.34 -15.90
N GLU A 77 0.34 32.60 -17.18
CA GLU A 77 0.11 31.61 -18.25
C GLU A 77 1.02 30.40 -18.11
N PHE A 78 2.32 30.62 -17.83
CA PHE A 78 3.27 29.55 -17.57
C PHE A 78 2.88 28.73 -16.33
N ASN A 79 2.54 29.39 -15.23
CA ASN A 79 2.12 28.73 -14.00
C ASN A 79 0.83 27.92 -14.18
N GLN A 80 -0.12 28.44 -14.97
CA GLN A 80 -1.35 27.72 -15.34
C GLN A 80 -1.03 26.45 -16.13
N HIS A 81 -0.19 26.55 -17.17
CA HIS A 81 0.23 25.39 -17.96
C HIS A 81 0.94 24.32 -17.11
N ILE A 82 1.84 24.72 -16.20
CA ILE A 82 2.49 23.77 -15.27
C ILE A 82 1.48 23.15 -14.30
N ALA A 83 0.52 23.92 -13.81
CA ALA A 83 -0.55 23.43 -12.95
C ALA A 83 -1.43 22.42 -13.68
N GLU A 84 -1.84 22.70 -14.92
CA GLU A 84 -2.60 21.78 -15.77
C GLU A 84 -1.83 20.47 -16.01
N GLN A 85 -0.54 20.54 -16.36
CA GLN A 85 0.29 19.34 -16.51
C GLN A 85 0.41 18.53 -15.21
N ARG A 86 0.47 19.20 -14.06
CA ARG A 86 0.47 18.53 -12.75
C ARG A 86 -0.88 17.87 -12.48
N GLN A 87 -1.98 18.54 -12.78
CA GLN A 87 -3.34 18.01 -12.62
C GLN A 87 -3.56 16.78 -13.50
N ILE A 88 -3.13 16.81 -14.77
CA ILE A 88 -3.22 15.66 -15.69
C ILE A 88 -2.43 14.47 -15.15
N ARG A 89 -1.19 14.68 -14.69
CA ARG A 89 -0.38 13.61 -14.09
C ARG A 89 -0.99 13.07 -12.80
N ALA A 90 -1.52 13.95 -11.95
CA ALA A 90 -2.18 13.56 -10.71
C ALA A 90 -3.47 12.75 -10.98
N ALA A 91 -4.27 13.16 -11.97
CA ALA A 91 -5.47 12.45 -12.39
C ALA A 91 -5.15 11.05 -12.91
N LYS A 92 -4.15 10.92 -13.80
CA LYS A 92 -3.69 9.62 -14.31
C LYS A 92 -3.17 8.71 -13.20
N ALA A 93 -2.35 9.25 -12.29
CA ALA A 93 -1.84 8.49 -11.15
C ALA A 93 -2.93 8.07 -10.17
N ALA A 94 -3.96 8.90 -9.96
CA ALA A 94 -5.10 8.58 -9.12
C ALA A 94 -5.97 7.49 -9.75
N GLU A 95 -6.18 7.52 -11.07
CA GLU A 95 -6.89 6.46 -11.80
C GLU A 95 -6.13 5.13 -11.74
N GLU A 96 -4.82 5.13 -12.02
CA GLU A 96 -3.98 3.94 -11.93
C GLU A 96 -3.96 3.37 -10.51
N ARG A 97 -3.88 4.23 -9.48
CA ARG A 97 -3.97 3.79 -8.09
C ARG A 97 -5.32 3.14 -7.80
N LYS A 98 -6.44 3.76 -8.20
CA LYS A 98 -7.77 3.17 -8.02
C LYS A 98 -7.91 1.81 -8.72
N ALA A 99 -7.36 1.67 -9.93
CA ALA A 99 -7.37 0.41 -10.66
C ALA A 99 -6.57 -0.68 -9.93
N ARG A 100 -5.35 -0.34 -9.46
CA ARG A 100 -4.53 -1.25 -8.66
C ARG A 100 -5.20 -1.63 -7.35
N ASP A 101 -5.74 -0.66 -6.62
CA ASP A 101 -6.43 -0.91 -5.35
C ASP A 101 -7.63 -1.84 -5.57
N ALA A 102 -8.41 -1.63 -6.64
CA ALA A 102 -9.52 -2.52 -7.00
C ALA A 102 -9.06 -3.94 -7.37
N GLU A 103 -7.91 -4.10 -8.03
CA GLU A 103 -7.31 -5.41 -8.31
C GLU A 103 -6.78 -6.09 -7.04
N TYR A 104 -6.12 -5.33 -6.16
CA TYR A 104 -5.69 -5.81 -4.85
C TYR A 104 -6.87 -6.26 -3.99
N ASP A 105 -7.96 -5.50 -3.97
CA ASP A 105 -9.16 -5.88 -3.23
C ASP A 105 -9.81 -7.15 -3.82
N LYS A 106 -9.85 -7.29 -5.16
CA LYS A 106 -10.33 -8.52 -5.80
C LYS A 106 -9.46 -9.73 -5.44
N THR A 107 -8.14 -9.60 -5.56
CA THR A 107 -7.20 -10.68 -5.22
C THR A 107 -7.21 -11.00 -3.73
N ARG A 108 -7.39 -10.00 -2.85
CA ARG A 108 -7.59 -10.19 -1.42
C ARG A 108 -8.85 -11.00 -1.14
N ARG A 109 -9.98 -10.64 -1.74
CA ARG A 109 -11.26 -11.37 -1.60
C ARG A 109 -11.15 -12.80 -2.12
N MET A 110 -10.48 -13.01 -3.26
CA MET A 110 -10.22 -14.35 -3.82
C MET A 110 -9.38 -15.20 -2.86
N ARG A 111 -8.26 -14.67 -2.35
CA ARG A 111 -7.41 -15.40 -1.38
C ARG A 111 -8.13 -15.69 -0.07
N GLN A 112 -8.98 -14.78 0.39
CA GLN A 112 -9.81 -15.00 1.58
C GLN A 112 -10.83 -16.11 1.34
N ALA A 113 -11.44 -16.16 0.15
CA ALA A 113 -12.34 -17.24 -0.25
C ALA A 113 -11.60 -18.59 -0.36
N GLU A 114 -10.41 -18.63 -0.97
CA GLU A 114 -9.57 -19.84 -1.07
C GLU A 114 -9.13 -20.33 0.31
N LYS A 115 -8.72 -19.43 1.20
CA LYS A 115 -8.34 -19.79 2.57
C LYS A 115 -9.51 -20.37 3.38
N LEU A 116 -10.73 -19.92 3.10
CA LEU A 116 -11.92 -20.52 3.69
C LEU A 116 -12.24 -21.88 3.09
N ASP A 117 -11.69 -22.26 1.93
CA ASP A 117 -11.86 -23.61 1.39
C ASP A 117 -10.86 -24.62 2.02
N GLU A 118 -9.86 -24.16 2.78
CA GLU A 118 -8.96 -25.03 3.56
C GLU A 118 -9.70 -25.60 4.79
N GLN A 119 -9.98 -26.91 4.76
CA GLN A 119 -10.69 -27.61 5.84
C GLN A 119 -9.85 -27.66 7.15
N PRO A 120 -10.32 -27.07 8.27
CA PRO A 120 -9.57 -26.97 9.52
C PRO A 120 -9.26 -28.32 10.19
N HIS A 121 -10.11 -29.33 9.96
CA HIS A 121 -10.01 -30.63 10.61
C HIS A 121 -9.38 -31.72 9.72
N LEU A 122 -8.85 -31.36 8.55
CA LEU A 122 -8.24 -32.34 7.62
C LEU A 122 -7.05 -33.08 8.26
N GLN A 123 -6.25 -32.38 9.05
CA GLN A 123 -5.10 -32.97 9.75
C GLN A 123 -5.54 -33.98 10.82
N GLU A 124 -6.58 -33.66 11.59
CA GLU A 124 -7.10 -34.55 12.63
C GLU A 124 -7.83 -35.76 12.04
N MET A 125 -8.62 -35.55 10.98
CA MET A 125 -9.27 -36.65 10.26
C MET A 125 -8.25 -37.61 9.63
N THR A 126 -7.21 -37.09 8.98
CA THR A 126 -6.17 -37.93 8.38
C THR A 126 -5.36 -38.67 9.45
N LEU A 127 -5.11 -38.05 10.61
CA LEU A 127 -4.48 -38.70 11.76
C LEU A 127 -5.34 -39.85 12.33
N ILE A 128 -6.65 -39.64 12.47
CA ILE A 128 -7.58 -40.68 12.93
C ILE A 128 -7.69 -41.81 11.89
N GLU A 129 -7.75 -41.49 10.60
CA GLU A 129 -7.76 -42.51 9.54
C GLU A 129 -6.47 -43.33 9.52
N GLN A 130 -5.31 -42.71 9.72
CA GLN A 130 -4.02 -43.40 9.83
C GLN A 130 -3.96 -44.31 11.07
N THR A 131 -4.50 -43.88 12.20
CA THR A 131 -4.54 -44.71 13.42
C THR A 131 -5.56 -45.84 13.33
N ILE A 132 -6.69 -45.63 12.65
CA ILE A 132 -7.63 -46.70 12.29
C ILE A 132 -6.98 -47.70 11.34
N LEU A 133 -6.24 -47.23 10.32
CA LEU A 133 -5.52 -48.10 9.39
C LEU A 133 -4.46 -48.94 10.11
N PHE A 134 -3.73 -48.34 11.06
CA PHE A 134 -2.80 -49.04 11.93
C PHE A 134 -3.52 -50.12 12.77
N CYS A 135 -4.61 -49.77 13.46
CA CYS A 135 -5.42 -50.73 14.22
C CYS A 135 -5.95 -51.87 13.33
N LYS A 136 -6.43 -51.56 12.12
CA LYS A 136 -6.88 -52.56 11.14
C LYS A 136 -5.73 -53.48 10.69
N SER A 137 -4.55 -52.93 10.39
CA SER A 137 -3.35 -53.72 10.03
C SER A 137 -2.85 -54.67 11.14
N LEU A 138 -3.19 -54.39 12.40
CA LEU A 138 -2.86 -55.23 13.54
C LEU A 138 -3.84 -56.39 13.73
N THR A 139 -5.11 -56.20 13.34
CA THR A 139 -6.16 -57.23 13.37
C THR A 139 -6.15 -58.12 12.12
N GLN A 140 -5.71 -57.59 10.97
CA GLN A 140 -5.47 -58.38 9.77
C GLN A 140 -4.22 -59.24 9.99
N THR A 141 -4.44 -60.49 10.37
CA THR A 141 -3.40 -61.51 10.44
C THR A 141 -2.62 -61.56 9.12
N LYS A 142 -1.29 -61.51 9.20
CA LYS A 142 -0.31 -61.67 8.10
C LYS A 142 -0.40 -63.04 7.39
N GLU A 143 -1.55 -63.38 6.82
CA GLU A 143 -1.77 -64.57 6.00
C GLU A 143 -2.37 -64.23 4.62
N ALA A 144 -2.63 -62.96 4.31
CA ALA A 144 -3.26 -62.53 3.05
C ALA A 144 -2.44 -61.55 2.20
N GLU A 145 -1.11 -61.47 2.39
CA GLU A 145 -0.25 -60.54 1.62
C GLU A 145 0.92 -61.24 0.91
N GLU A 146 0.79 -62.54 0.62
CA GLU A 146 1.59 -63.24 -0.40
C GLU A 146 0.72 -63.60 -1.61
N LYS A 147 0.10 -62.61 -2.25
CA LYS A 147 -0.34 -62.73 -3.65
C LYS A 147 0.10 -61.51 -4.45
N LYS A 148 1.26 -61.71 -5.06
CA LYS A 148 1.81 -61.06 -6.26
C LYS A 148 0.73 -60.45 -7.15
N GLU A 149 0.86 -59.15 -7.41
CA GLU A 149 0.58 -58.57 -8.73
C GLU A 149 1.68 -57.55 -9.04
N GLN A 150 2.77 -58.03 -9.64
CA GLN A 150 3.59 -57.20 -10.50
C GLN A 150 2.71 -56.84 -11.69
N ARG A 151 2.17 -55.61 -11.71
CA ARG A 151 1.56 -55.07 -12.93
C ARG A 151 2.68 -54.91 -13.95
N GLU A 152 2.62 -55.68 -15.03
CA GLU A 152 3.45 -55.47 -16.21
C GLU A 152 3.21 -54.06 -16.74
N ILE A 153 4.24 -53.22 -16.70
CA ILE A 153 4.23 -51.92 -17.37
C ILE A 153 4.52 -52.21 -18.85
N GLN A 154 3.49 -52.16 -19.70
CA GLN A 154 3.67 -52.14 -21.15
C GLN A 154 4.30 -50.79 -21.52
N HIS A 155 5.53 -50.80 -22.02
CA HIS A 155 6.20 -49.61 -22.53
C HIS A 155 5.97 -49.52 -24.05
N ASP A 156 4.92 -48.79 -24.46
CA ASP A 156 4.76 -48.38 -25.86
C ASP A 156 5.75 -47.24 -26.17
N LEU A 157 6.93 -47.60 -26.66
CA LEU A 157 7.94 -46.63 -27.12
C LEU A 157 7.91 -46.53 -28.64
N LYS A 158 7.86 -45.29 -29.14
CA LYS A 158 7.93 -44.97 -30.56
C LYS A 158 9.37 -45.14 -31.09
N ASP A 159 9.45 -45.58 -32.34
CA ASP A 159 10.67 -46.02 -33.02
C ASP A 159 11.84 -45.02 -32.89
N GLY A 160 12.94 -45.47 -32.28
CA GLY A 160 14.16 -44.67 -32.06
C GLY A 160 14.50 -44.29 -30.61
N MET A 161 13.71 -44.69 -29.59
CA MET A 161 14.08 -44.50 -28.17
C MET A 161 14.20 -45.85 -27.44
N GLU A 162 15.40 -46.14 -26.93
CA GLU A 162 15.71 -47.34 -26.15
C GLU A 162 15.60 -47.06 -24.64
N VAL A 163 14.98 -47.99 -23.89
CA VAL A 163 14.89 -47.92 -22.42
C VAL A 163 16.25 -48.24 -21.83
N LEU A 164 16.79 -47.32 -21.05
CA LEU A 164 17.98 -47.57 -20.24
C LEU A 164 17.66 -48.69 -19.23
N ALA A 165 18.35 -49.83 -19.35
CA ALA A 165 18.25 -50.90 -18.38
C ALA A 165 18.50 -50.40 -16.95
N ARG A 166 17.91 -51.07 -15.96
CA ARG A 166 18.13 -50.77 -14.55
C ARG A 166 19.64 -50.80 -14.27
N LYS A 167 20.04 -49.92 -13.35
CA LYS A 167 21.45 -49.62 -13.04
C LYS A 167 22.28 -50.86 -12.68
N GLU A 168 21.65 -51.97 -12.28
CA GLU A 168 22.31 -53.24 -11.99
C GLU A 168 22.81 -54.00 -13.24
N ASP A 169 22.17 -53.84 -14.41
CA ASP A 169 22.49 -54.58 -15.65
C ASP A 169 23.34 -53.76 -16.64
N ARG A 170 23.79 -52.56 -16.25
CA ARG A 170 24.62 -51.70 -17.10
C ARG A 170 26.10 -52.04 -16.94
N GLU A 171 26.72 -52.56 -18.00
CA GLU A 171 28.14 -52.96 -18.06
C GLU A 171 29.16 -51.79 -18.08
N GLU A 172 28.90 -50.71 -17.33
CA GLU A 172 29.92 -49.68 -17.05
C GLU A 172 30.66 -50.00 -15.74
N PHE A 173 31.46 -51.06 -15.80
CA PHE A 173 32.29 -51.56 -14.70
C PHE A 173 33.63 -50.80 -14.62
N TYR A 174 33.59 -49.49 -14.35
CA TYR A 174 34.80 -48.63 -14.34
C TYR A 174 35.50 -48.50 -12.97
N PHE A 175 35.03 -49.17 -11.91
CA PHE A 175 35.77 -49.21 -10.64
C PHE A 175 35.53 -50.52 -9.90
N VAL A 176 36.54 -51.40 -9.90
CA VAL A 176 36.56 -52.66 -9.14
C VAL A 176 36.84 -52.34 -7.66
N PRO A 177 35.90 -52.54 -6.72
CA PRO A 177 36.20 -52.41 -5.30
C PRO A 177 36.87 -53.71 -4.82
N THR A 178 38.16 -53.64 -4.54
CA THR A 178 38.97 -54.71 -3.94
C THR A 178 38.66 -54.85 -2.46
N ALA A 179 37.58 -55.58 -2.09
CA ALA A 179 37.43 -56.07 -0.72
C ALA A 179 36.46 -57.26 -0.61
N LYS A 180 36.99 -58.48 -0.60
CA LYS A 180 36.28 -59.65 -0.06
C LYS A 180 36.14 -59.50 1.46
N LYS A 181 34.93 -59.31 1.98
CA LYS A 181 34.62 -59.54 3.40
C LYS A 181 33.45 -60.50 3.58
N LYS A 182 33.75 -61.50 4.40
CA LYS A 182 33.08 -62.78 4.65
C LYS A 182 31.86 -62.56 5.57
N GLY A 183 30.64 -62.75 5.06
CA GLY A 183 29.40 -62.73 5.85
C GLY A 183 29.01 -64.15 6.29
N LYS A 184 29.11 -64.41 7.60
CA LYS A 184 28.80 -65.67 8.28
C LYS A 184 27.31 -65.70 8.62
N SER A 185 26.61 -66.76 8.22
CA SER A 185 25.20 -66.98 8.54
C SER A 185 25.00 -67.22 10.04
N LYS A 186 23.92 -66.68 10.60
CA LYS A 186 23.27 -67.26 11.78
C LYS A 186 21.79 -66.90 11.78
N ASN A 187 21.00 -67.81 11.23
CA ASN A 187 19.58 -67.91 11.49
C ASN A 187 19.42 -68.71 12.79
N LYS A 188 18.66 -68.21 13.77
CA LYS A 188 17.94 -69.07 14.71
C LYS A 188 16.81 -68.29 15.37
N GLY A 189 15.59 -68.70 15.05
CA GLY A 189 14.37 -68.14 15.59
C GLY A 189 14.07 -68.58 17.02
N GLY A 190 12.97 -68.02 17.51
CA GLY A 190 12.27 -68.43 18.72
C GLY A 190 10.88 -67.79 18.67
N LYS A 191 9.88 -68.59 18.27
CA LYS A 191 8.46 -68.27 18.30
C LYS A 191 7.87 -69.27 19.28
N GLU A 192 7.28 -68.80 20.39
CA GLU A 192 6.17 -69.51 21.04
C GLU A 192 5.43 -68.66 22.08
N GLY A 193 4.11 -68.56 21.89
CA GLY A 193 3.13 -68.91 22.93
C GLY A 193 2.65 -67.83 23.89
N GLY A 194 1.55 -67.16 23.56
CA GLY A 194 0.71 -66.41 24.51
C GLY A 194 -0.43 -65.71 23.78
N SER A 195 -1.68 -66.06 24.11
CA SER A 195 -2.95 -65.67 23.47
C SER A 195 -3.36 -64.21 23.71
N SER A 196 -2.43 -63.29 23.52
CA SER A 196 -2.61 -61.85 23.37
C SER A 196 -1.27 -61.36 22.86
N ARG A 197 -1.02 -61.39 21.54
CA ARG A 197 0.31 -61.00 21.02
C ARG A 197 0.54 -59.54 21.44
N PRO A 198 1.54 -59.25 22.30
CA PRO A 198 1.80 -57.87 22.68
C PRO A 198 2.16 -57.11 21.42
N ILE A 199 1.41 -56.05 21.12
CA ILE A 199 1.64 -55.27 19.92
C ILE A 199 2.96 -54.53 20.13
N LYS A 200 3.94 -54.79 19.25
CA LYS A 200 5.19 -54.03 19.25
C LYS A 200 4.92 -52.68 18.61
N HIS A 201 4.55 -51.72 19.43
CA HIS A 201 4.38 -50.32 19.03
C HIS A 201 5.72 -49.67 18.72
N ASN A 202 5.73 -48.81 17.70
CA ASN A 202 6.84 -47.91 17.42
C ASN A 202 6.68 -46.65 18.29
N ALA A 203 7.77 -45.92 18.58
CA ALA A 203 7.70 -44.67 19.34
C ALA A 203 6.79 -43.62 18.65
N GLU A 204 6.66 -43.69 17.33
CA GLU A 204 5.75 -42.84 16.55
C GLU A 204 4.29 -43.23 16.73
N THR A 205 3.94 -44.52 16.83
CA THR A 205 2.55 -44.93 17.03
C THR A 205 2.04 -44.49 18.40
N PHE A 206 2.87 -44.56 19.44
CA PHE A 206 2.51 -43.99 20.75
C PHE A 206 2.29 -42.48 20.69
N ARG A 207 3.06 -41.73 19.87
CA ARG A 207 2.82 -40.31 19.67
C ARG A 207 1.50 -40.03 18.97
N LEU A 208 1.09 -40.85 17.99
CA LEU A 208 -0.20 -40.69 17.30
C LEU A 208 -1.38 -40.93 18.26
N PHE A 209 -1.28 -41.94 19.14
CA PHE A 209 -2.30 -42.21 20.15
C PHE A 209 -2.32 -41.16 21.28
N ASP A 210 -1.15 -40.67 21.70
CA ASP A 210 -1.02 -39.59 22.70
C ASP A 210 -1.58 -38.25 22.16
N GLN A 211 -1.34 -37.93 20.88
CA GLN A 211 -1.95 -36.78 20.20
C GLN A 211 -3.48 -36.86 20.16
N LEU A 212 -4.03 -38.07 19.99
CA LEU A 212 -5.48 -38.32 20.04
C LEU A 212 -6.02 -38.52 21.47
N LYS A 213 -5.16 -38.43 22.49
CA LYS A 213 -5.47 -38.69 23.92
C LYS A 213 -6.14 -40.05 24.14
N LEU A 214 -5.75 -41.06 23.36
CA LEU A 214 -6.23 -42.44 23.49
C LEU A 214 -5.10 -43.35 23.96
N ASP A 215 -5.41 -44.29 24.85
CA ASP A 215 -4.43 -45.31 25.24
C ASP A 215 -4.20 -46.29 24.08
N ALA A 216 -2.94 -46.43 23.68
CA ALA A 216 -2.55 -47.34 22.62
C ALA A 216 -2.90 -48.78 23.01
N PRO A 217 -3.54 -49.57 22.11
CA PRO A 217 -3.98 -50.92 22.45
C PRO A 217 -2.78 -51.83 22.72
N ILE A 218 -2.62 -52.29 23.97
CA ILE A 218 -1.46 -53.09 24.40
C ILE A 218 -1.60 -54.54 23.93
N THR A 219 -2.84 -55.03 23.84
CA THR A 219 -3.18 -56.39 23.42
C THR A 219 -4.08 -56.41 22.20
N THR A 220 -4.08 -57.52 21.46
CA THR A 220 -4.93 -57.72 20.28
C THR A 220 -6.44 -57.69 20.59
N ASP A 221 -6.81 -57.91 21.84
CA ASP A 221 -8.20 -57.96 22.29
C ASP A 221 -8.75 -56.56 22.65
N ASP A 222 -7.86 -55.58 22.88
CA ASP A 222 -8.22 -54.19 23.14
C ASP A 222 -8.42 -53.39 21.84
N VAL A 223 -7.94 -53.92 20.70
CA VAL A 223 -8.02 -53.25 19.39
C VAL A 223 -9.46 -52.94 18.97
N PRO A 224 -10.45 -53.85 19.10
CA PRO A 224 -11.84 -53.56 18.75
C PRO A 224 -12.44 -52.41 19.57
N ALA A 225 -12.18 -52.36 20.88
CA ALA A 225 -12.66 -51.29 21.75
C ALA A 225 -11.99 -49.94 21.45
N THR A 226 -10.72 -49.94 21.03
CA THR A 226 -10.05 -48.72 20.55
C THR A 226 -10.53 -48.28 19.17
N LEU A 227 -10.93 -49.22 18.30
CA LEU A 227 -11.52 -48.91 16.98
C LEU A 227 -12.88 -48.20 17.12
N GLU A 228 -13.76 -48.68 17.99
CA GLU A 228 -15.06 -48.02 18.23
C GLU A 228 -14.88 -46.57 18.74
N LYS A 229 -13.89 -46.32 19.60
CA LYS A 229 -13.58 -44.96 20.10
C LYS A 229 -12.99 -44.06 19.02
N LEU A 230 -12.11 -44.59 18.17
CA LEU A 230 -11.54 -43.87 17.03
C LEU A 230 -12.61 -43.57 15.97
N GLU A 231 -13.52 -44.51 15.71
CA GLU A 231 -14.64 -44.32 14.79
C GLU A 231 -15.64 -43.27 15.31
N ALA A 232 -15.93 -43.27 16.62
CA ALA A 232 -16.73 -42.23 17.25
C ALA A 232 -16.07 -40.83 17.19
N GLN A 233 -14.75 -40.75 17.43
CA GLN A 233 -14.00 -39.50 17.25
C GLN A 233 -14.03 -39.04 15.79
N LEU A 234 -13.90 -39.95 14.83
CA LEU A 234 -13.99 -39.66 13.40
C LEU A 234 -15.38 -39.09 13.04
N GLU A 235 -16.47 -39.66 13.58
CA GLU A 235 -17.83 -39.12 13.39
C GLU A 235 -17.98 -37.72 13.99
N MET A 236 -17.45 -37.45 15.19
CA MET A 236 -17.45 -36.11 15.78
C MET A 236 -16.71 -35.09 14.91
N TYR A 237 -15.55 -35.45 14.34
CA TYR A 237 -14.82 -34.55 13.44
C TYR A 237 -15.54 -34.38 12.09
N LYS A 238 -16.24 -35.40 11.59
CA LYS A 238 -17.12 -35.28 10.42
C LYS A 238 -18.31 -34.35 10.66
N GLU A 239 -18.91 -34.39 11.85
CA GLU A 239 -19.98 -33.46 12.23
C GLU A 239 -19.46 -32.02 12.33
N LYS A 240 -18.31 -31.80 12.98
CA LYS A 240 -17.64 -30.50 13.01
C LYS A 240 -17.28 -29.99 11.61
N VAL A 241 -16.92 -30.88 10.70
CA VAL A 241 -16.69 -30.55 9.29
C VAL A 241 -17.97 -30.11 8.59
N LYS A 242 -19.11 -30.79 8.81
CA LYS A 242 -20.40 -30.38 8.24
C LYS A 242 -20.83 -29.02 8.76
N GLU A 243 -20.74 -28.78 10.07
CA GLU A 243 -21.03 -27.48 10.67
C GLU A 243 -20.10 -26.39 10.14
N TRP A 244 -18.83 -26.73 9.88
CA TRP A 244 -17.88 -25.83 9.26
C TRP A 244 -18.22 -25.54 7.80
N GLU A 245 -18.63 -26.54 7.00
CA GLU A 245 -19.06 -26.36 5.60
C GLU A 245 -20.26 -25.41 5.51
N GLU A 246 -21.25 -25.57 6.38
CA GLU A 246 -22.41 -24.67 6.47
C GLU A 246 -21.98 -23.23 6.82
N LYS A 247 -21.15 -23.05 7.85
CA LYS A 247 -20.59 -21.73 8.22
C LYS A 247 -19.71 -21.16 7.11
N ARG A 248 -18.97 -21.99 6.38
CA ARG A 248 -18.09 -21.61 5.26
C ARG A 248 -18.88 -21.15 4.06
N ASP A 249 -19.99 -21.81 3.75
CA ASP A 249 -20.90 -21.41 2.68
C ASP A 249 -21.56 -20.06 3.01
N GLU A 250 -21.97 -19.86 4.26
CA GLU A 250 -22.47 -18.56 4.73
C GLU A 250 -21.40 -17.46 4.69
N MET A 251 -20.18 -17.74 5.16
CA MET A 251 -19.09 -16.76 5.18
C MET A 251 -18.56 -16.44 3.78
N LYS A 252 -18.45 -17.43 2.89
CA LYS A 252 -18.10 -17.22 1.49
C LYS A 252 -19.17 -16.43 0.76
N ARG A 253 -20.45 -16.67 1.06
CA ARG A 253 -21.55 -15.85 0.53
C ARG A 253 -21.46 -14.40 1.03
N LYS A 254 -21.20 -14.17 2.32
CA LYS A 254 -21.02 -12.82 2.90
C LYS A 254 -19.79 -12.07 2.36
N ILE A 255 -18.68 -12.77 2.09
CA ILE A 255 -17.47 -12.19 1.50
C ILE A 255 -17.66 -11.89 0.00
N LEU A 256 -18.38 -12.76 -0.72
CA LEU A 256 -18.70 -12.56 -2.14
C LEU A 256 -19.73 -11.43 -2.34
N GLU A 257 -20.69 -11.29 -1.42
CA GLU A 257 -21.65 -10.18 -1.36
C GLU A 257 -21.02 -8.87 -0.86
N GLY A 258 -19.75 -8.89 -0.39
CA GLY A 258 -18.98 -7.69 -0.04
C GLY A 258 -19.34 -7.05 1.30
N ILE A 259 -20.00 -7.79 2.21
CA ILE A 259 -20.47 -7.29 3.51
C ILE A 259 -19.37 -7.40 4.59
N VAL A 260 -18.34 -8.23 4.38
CA VAL A 260 -17.28 -8.48 5.36
C VAL A 260 -15.93 -8.10 4.75
N ASP A 261 -15.47 -6.87 5.02
CA ASP A 261 -14.09 -6.44 4.69
C ASP A 261 -13.06 -6.87 5.76
N GLU A 262 -13.52 -7.36 6.90
CA GLU A 262 -12.67 -7.90 7.96
C GLU A 262 -13.19 -9.26 8.40
N ALA A 263 -12.45 -10.32 8.04
CA ALA A 263 -12.59 -11.60 8.71
C ALA A 263 -12.49 -11.36 10.23
N PRO A 264 -13.44 -11.84 11.05
CA PRO A 264 -13.39 -11.70 12.49
C PRO A 264 -12.15 -12.46 12.98
N LYS A 265 -11.07 -11.73 13.23
CA LYS A 265 -9.80 -12.26 13.73
C LYS A 265 -9.76 -12.35 15.26
N GLU A 266 -10.85 -11.99 15.93
CA GLU A 266 -10.89 -11.87 17.39
C GLU A 266 -11.53 -13.07 18.10
N GLU A 267 -12.48 -13.79 17.49
CA GLU A 267 -13.16 -14.88 18.21
C GLU A 267 -12.29 -16.13 18.41
N ALA A 268 -11.29 -16.38 17.55
CA ALA A 268 -10.37 -17.51 17.72
C ALA A 268 -9.26 -17.28 18.77
N LYS A 269 -9.15 -16.08 19.35
CA LYS A 269 -8.10 -15.75 20.35
C LYS A 269 -8.62 -15.69 21.79
N GLU A 270 -9.93 -15.57 22.01
CA GLU A 270 -10.51 -15.61 23.35
C GLU A 270 -10.75 -17.04 23.84
N GLU A 271 -11.19 -17.97 22.97
CA GLU A 271 -11.38 -19.38 23.38
C GLU A 271 -10.07 -20.11 23.73
N ALA A 272 -8.92 -19.66 23.19
CA ALA A 272 -7.61 -20.24 23.52
C ALA A 272 -7.00 -19.72 24.84
N LYS A 273 -7.69 -18.82 25.56
CA LYS A 273 -7.24 -18.27 26.85
C LYS A 273 -8.09 -18.71 28.04
N GLU A 274 -9.22 -19.37 27.82
CA GLU A 274 -10.14 -19.81 28.89
C GLU A 274 -10.22 -21.33 29.11
N GLU A 275 -9.45 -22.15 28.38
CA GLU A 275 -9.22 -23.58 28.70
C GLU A 275 -7.81 -23.87 29.23
#